data_AF-A0A2U3APF3-F1
#
_entry.id   AF-A0A2U3APF3-F1
#
_cell.length_a   1.000
_cell.length_b   1.000
_cell.length_c   1.000
_cell.angle_alpha   90.00
_cell.angle_beta   90.00
_cell.angle_gamma   90.00
#
_symmetry.space_group_name_H-M   'P 1'
#
loop_
_entity.id
_entity.type
_entity.pdbx_description
1 polymer ?
#
loop_
_entity_poly.entity_id
_entity_poly.type
_entity_poly.pdbx_seq_one_letter_code
_entity_poly.pdbx_strand_id
1 'polypeptide(L)'
;MNKVLKQLACMTLVGGVAWSVAAEAQAASPTIKGATTKTVVLGGSFNAKTAVTAKDSKGKSLTSKIKITGKANFNKKGVYYYTYKVTSAKKETKTVKRKVIVAAKSHVLKQETRQFDFKGGYGRHATKNKGTKLSFYEKSTGGWYKTSAGYWVKDGIVGDYVYVGKTKKNYAKSTSKTSTKIMKHGIYKVLTTASNGMVKTPEGWLLKPEYVDLYATAGEEQQQQDILKIVNNERAKTGAQPLILDDTLSKTAIIRSSDMIKYKYFSHTSPNTGAFYTLVQQMDYAYWGLGENIAAGAGSGAAYMNMWMNSTGHRNNILNPNYNRIGIGVVKNTAGGFYSSVATQVFATQR
;
A
#
# COMPACT_ATOMS: atom_id res chain seq x y z
N MET A 1 60.29 -69.32 -12.23
CA MET A 1 60.24 -67.98 -11.61
C MET A 1 61.66 -67.60 -11.23
N ASN A 2 62.29 -66.77 -12.06
CA ASN A 2 63.73 -66.43 -12.09
C ASN A 2 64.14 -65.67 -10.82
N LYS A 3 65.17 -66.12 -10.06
CA LYS A 3 66.62 -65.81 -10.20
C LYS A 3 66.92 -64.30 -10.04
N VAL A 4 67.87 -63.79 -9.24
CA VAL A 4 69.09 -64.31 -8.61
C VAL A 4 69.61 -63.31 -7.54
N LEU A 5 70.41 -63.87 -6.64
CA LEU A 5 71.22 -63.36 -5.52
C LEU A 5 72.21 -62.17 -5.74
N LYS A 6 72.72 -61.68 -4.57
CA LYS A 6 74.01 -60.99 -4.25
C LYS A 6 74.07 -59.47 -4.44
N GLN A 7 74.87 -58.68 -3.73
CA GLN A 7 75.50 -58.60 -2.38
C GLN A 7 76.29 -57.26 -2.41
N LEU A 8 76.33 -56.54 -1.29
CA LEU A 8 77.26 -55.45 -0.85
C LEU A 8 78.11 -54.67 -1.89
N ALA A 9 78.11 -53.32 -1.80
CA ALA A 9 79.16 -52.56 -1.08
C ALA A 9 79.04 -51.03 -1.33
N CYS A 10 79.56 -50.28 -0.35
CA CYS A 10 79.53 -48.85 -0.14
C CYS A 10 80.44 -48.05 -1.10
N MET A 11 80.04 -46.84 -1.49
CA MET A 11 80.96 -45.79 -1.99
C MET A 11 80.39 -44.40 -1.72
N THR A 12 81.06 -43.65 -0.85
CA THR A 12 80.87 -42.22 -0.60
C THR A 12 81.47 -41.38 -1.72
N LEU A 13 80.81 -40.29 -2.17
CA LEU A 13 81.34 -38.92 -2.21
C LEU A 13 80.36 -37.90 -2.84
N VAL A 14 80.07 -36.86 -2.04
CA VAL A 14 80.04 -35.41 -2.34
C VAL A 14 79.47 -34.89 -3.67
N GLY A 15 78.46 -34.00 -3.54
CA GLY A 15 78.28 -32.85 -4.43
C GLY A 15 76.93 -32.78 -5.15
N GLY A 16 75.99 -31.98 -4.63
CA GLY A 16 74.73 -31.75 -5.34
C GLY A 16 73.76 -30.84 -4.61
N VAL A 17 74.02 -29.54 -4.68
CA VAL A 17 73.11 -28.38 -4.55
C VAL A 17 71.78 -28.65 -3.80
N ALA A 18 71.69 -28.18 -2.55
CA ALA A 18 70.41 -28.03 -1.88
C ALA A 18 69.56 -26.98 -2.61
N TRP A 19 68.68 -27.44 -3.51
CA TRP A 19 67.57 -26.62 -4.01
C TRP A 19 66.59 -26.42 -2.86
N SER A 20 66.65 -25.25 -2.24
CA SER A 20 65.57 -24.79 -1.37
C SER A 20 64.37 -24.48 -2.24
N VAL A 21 63.43 -25.42 -2.34
CA VAL A 21 62.09 -25.13 -2.85
C VAL A 21 61.37 -24.38 -1.74
N ALA A 22 61.48 -23.05 -1.74
CA ALA A 22 60.58 -22.21 -0.97
C ALA A 22 59.17 -22.51 -1.51
N ALA A 23 58.38 -23.27 -0.74
CA ALA A 23 56.96 -23.41 -1.00
C ALA A 23 56.34 -22.01 -0.98
N GLU A 24 56.00 -21.49 -2.16
CA GLU A 24 55.21 -20.26 -2.27
C GLU A 24 53.92 -20.49 -1.51
N ALA A 25 53.81 -19.87 -0.33
CA ALA A 25 52.60 -19.88 0.46
C ALA A 25 51.46 -19.34 -0.41
N GLN A 26 50.57 -20.24 -0.88
CA GLN A 26 49.36 -19.91 -1.61
C GLN A 26 48.68 -18.74 -0.90
N ALA A 27 48.67 -17.56 -1.53
CA ALA A 27 48.17 -16.39 -0.86
C ALA A 27 46.69 -16.60 -0.50
N ALA A 28 46.38 -16.31 0.77
CA ALA A 28 45.08 -16.65 1.32
C ALA A 28 44.00 -15.75 0.69
N SER A 29 42.96 -16.40 0.16
CA SER A 29 41.84 -15.73 -0.49
C SER A 29 41.16 -14.71 0.43
N PRO A 30 40.61 -13.61 -0.11
CA PRO A 30 39.90 -12.62 0.68
C PRO A 30 38.67 -13.22 1.37
N THR A 31 38.23 -12.59 2.47
CA THR A 31 37.04 -13.00 3.24
C THR A 31 35.89 -12.04 3.01
N ILE A 32 34.66 -12.55 3.00
CA ILE A 32 33.41 -11.77 2.97
C ILE A 32 32.57 -12.20 4.18
N LYS A 33 32.10 -11.23 4.98
CA LYS A 33 31.24 -11.45 6.15
C LYS A 33 29.94 -10.66 6.03
N GLY A 34 28.90 -11.10 6.75
CA GLY A 34 27.62 -10.38 6.87
C GLY A 34 26.59 -10.63 5.75
N ALA A 35 26.93 -11.45 4.74
CA ALA A 35 26.02 -11.92 3.69
C ALA A 35 25.04 -13.00 4.20
N THR A 36 24.43 -12.78 5.37
CA THR A 36 23.47 -13.70 6.00
C THR A 36 22.08 -13.61 5.37
N THR A 37 21.29 -14.67 5.53
CA THR A 37 19.91 -14.73 5.06
C THR A 37 19.10 -13.55 5.60
N LYS A 38 18.30 -12.92 4.72
CA LYS A 38 17.38 -11.84 5.11
C LYS A 38 15.98 -12.15 4.64
N THR A 39 15.00 -11.72 5.43
CA THR A 39 13.58 -11.80 5.10
C THR A 39 13.04 -10.39 4.92
N VAL A 40 12.30 -10.17 3.85
CA VAL A 40 11.67 -8.90 3.49
C VAL A 40 10.21 -9.19 3.19
N VAL A 41 9.28 -8.41 3.73
CA VAL A 41 7.85 -8.58 3.43
C VAL A 41 7.57 -8.10 2.00
N LEU A 42 6.65 -8.74 1.29
CA LEU A 42 6.20 -8.34 -0.04
C LEU A 42 5.91 -6.83 -0.13
N GLY A 43 6.52 -6.17 -1.12
CA GLY A 43 6.47 -4.72 -1.36
C GLY A 43 7.44 -3.89 -0.52
N GLY A 44 8.21 -4.52 0.38
CA GLY A 44 9.24 -3.87 1.18
C GLY A 44 10.50 -3.53 0.39
N SER A 45 11.45 -2.88 1.07
CA SER A 45 12.74 -2.48 0.51
C SER A 45 13.90 -3.26 1.13
N PHE A 46 15.02 -3.33 0.40
CA PHE A 46 16.22 -4.02 0.83
C PHE A 46 17.46 -3.36 0.24
N ASN A 47 18.45 -3.07 1.08
CA ASN A 47 19.76 -2.60 0.64
C ASN A 47 20.78 -3.74 0.73
N ALA A 48 21.26 -4.20 -0.42
CA ALA A 48 22.20 -5.32 -0.50
C ALA A 48 23.57 -5.01 0.13
N LYS A 49 23.97 -3.75 0.23
CA LYS A 49 25.27 -3.35 0.79
C LYS A 49 25.29 -3.39 2.32
N THR A 50 24.13 -3.28 2.96
CA THR A 50 24.04 -3.14 4.41
C THR A 50 24.63 -4.36 5.12
N ALA A 51 25.56 -4.07 6.05
CA ALA A 51 26.24 -5.02 6.92
C ALA A 51 27.13 -6.06 6.20
N VAL A 52 27.46 -5.88 4.92
CA VAL A 52 28.41 -6.76 4.21
C VAL A 52 29.78 -6.12 4.16
N THR A 53 30.79 -6.85 4.63
CA THR A 53 32.19 -6.39 4.68
C THR A 53 33.12 -7.39 4.04
N ALA A 54 34.24 -6.92 3.49
CA ALA A 54 35.29 -7.77 2.96
C ALA A 54 36.67 -7.34 3.46
N LYS A 55 37.56 -8.30 3.68
CA LYS A 55 38.96 -8.08 4.05
C LYS A 55 39.88 -8.98 3.23
N ASP A 56 41.08 -8.52 2.92
CA ASP A 56 42.14 -9.40 2.37
C ASP A 56 42.73 -10.31 3.46
N SER A 57 43.69 -11.15 3.08
CA SER A 57 44.38 -12.07 4.00
C SER A 57 45.22 -11.39 5.08
N LYS A 58 45.56 -10.11 4.91
CA LYS A 58 46.27 -9.29 5.90
C LYS A 58 45.31 -8.44 6.74
N GLY A 59 44.01 -8.60 6.56
CA GLY A 59 42.97 -7.87 7.31
C GLY A 59 42.65 -6.48 6.76
N LYS A 60 43.27 -6.03 5.66
CA LYS A 60 42.96 -4.74 5.01
C LYS A 60 41.57 -4.78 4.39
N SER A 61 40.79 -3.72 4.60
CA SER A 61 39.41 -3.65 4.09
C SER A 61 39.38 -3.63 2.56
N LEU A 62 38.55 -4.50 2.00
CA LEU A 62 38.19 -4.54 0.59
C LEU A 62 36.69 -4.24 0.39
N THR A 63 36.00 -3.73 1.41
CA THR A 63 34.53 -3.59 1.42
C THR A 63 34.01 -2.72 0.27
N SER A 64 34.70 -1.62 -0.06
CA SER A 64 34.34 -0.76 -1.20
C SER A 64 34.51 -1.43 -2.56
N LYS A 65 35.29 -2.52 -2.64
CA LYS A 65 35.55 -3.28 -3.86
C LYS A 65 34.58 -4.44 -4.07
N ILE A 66 33.62 -4.64 -3.18
CA ILE A 66 32.62 -5.69 -3.32
C ILE A 66 31.73 -5.37 -4.53
N LYS A 67 31.74 -6.27 -5.51
CA LYS A 67 30.81 -6.28 -6.64
C LYS A 67 29.60 -7.13 -6.24
N ILE A 68 28.42 -6.55 -6.31
CA ILE A 68 27.16 -7.23 -5.98
C ILE A 68 26.39 -7.47 -7.28
N THR A 69 26.03 -8.72 -7.55
CA THR A 69 25.15 -9.10 -8.66
C THR A 69 23.91 -9.82 -8.13
N GLY A 70 22.89 -9.96 -8.97
CA GLY A 70 21.58 -10.48 -8.58
C GLY A 70 20.61 -9.36 -8.15
N LYS A 71 19.31 -9.64 -8.27
CA LYS A 71 18.24 -8.70 -7.93
C LYS A 71 17.02 -9.48 -7.46
N ALA A 72 16.51 -9.14 -6.29
CA ALA A 72 15.24 -9.68 -5.82
C ALA A 72 14.06 -8.91 -6.40
N ASN A 73 12.97 -9.62 -6.71
CA ASN A 73 11.69 -8.99 -7.03
C ASN A 73 10.85 -8.89 -5.75
N PHE A 74 10.86 -7.73 -5.09
CA PHE A 74 10.10 -7.52 -3.86
C PHE A 74 8.58 -7.51 -4.05
N ASN A 75 8.11 -7.48 -5.29
CA ASN A 75 6.69 -7.59 -5.64
C ASN A 75 6.24 -9.04 -5.85
N LYS A 76 7.12 -10.04 -5.68
CA LYS A 76 6.77 -11.45 -5.78
C LYS A 76 7.40 -12.24 -4.64
N LYS A 77 6.58 -13.01 -3.92
CA LYS A 77 7.04 -13.93 -2.87
C LYS A 77 7.99 -14.94 -3.51
N GLY A 78 9.12 -15.17 -2.86
CA GLY A 78 10.11 -16.09 -3.39
C GLY A 78 11.44 -16.02 -2.66
N VAL A 79 12.34 -16.89 -3.07
CA VAL A 79 13.73 -16.88 -2.63
C VAL A 79 14.58 -16.31 -3.76
N TYR A 80 15.34 -15.27 -3.44
CA TYR A 80 16.23 -14.59 -4.36
C TYR A 80 17.67 -14.66 -3.83
N TYR A 81 18.62 -14.53 -4.74
CA TYR A 81 20.03 -14.58 -4.39
C TYR A 81 20.76 -13.33 -4.86
N TYR A 82 21.60 -12.80 -3.98
CA TYR A 82 22.61 -11.82 -4.31
C TYR A 82 23.98 -12.49 -4.23
N THR A 83 24.84 -12.20 -5.19
CA THR A 83 26.21 -12.71 -5.22
C THR A 83 27.17 -11.57 -4.93
N TYR A 84 28.02 -11.75 -3.93
CA TYR A 84 29.02 -10.78 -3.50
C TYR A 84 30.37 -11.32 -3.92
N LYS A 85 31.04 -10.60 -4.82
CA LYS A 85 32.35 -10.97 -5.35
C LYS A 85 33.35 -9.88 -4.99
N VAL A 86 34.50 -10.27 -4.43
CA VAL A 86 35.62 -9.38 -4.17
C VAL A 86 36.89 -9.99 -4.75
N THR A 87 37.73 -9.16 -5.37
CA THR A 87 39.02 -9.57 -5.94
C THR A 87 40.13 -8.79 -5.24
N SER A 88 41.14 -9.49 -4.74
CA SER A 88 42.31 -8.91 -4.07
C SER A 88 43.28 -8.29 -5.08
N ALA A 89 44.29 -7.56 -4.60
CA ALA A 89 45.34 -7.01 -5.46
C ALA A 89 46.15 -8.10 -6.18
N LYS A 90 46.25 -9.30 -5.58
CA LYS A 90 46.91 -10.48 -6.16
C LYS A 90 46.01 -11.27 -7.11
N LYS A 91 44.91 -10.68 -7.58
CA LYS A 91 43.91 -11.27 -8.50
C LYS A 91 43.12 -12.48 -7.95
N GLU A 92 43.28 -12.82 -6.68
CA GLU A 92 42.44 -13.84 -6.03
C GLU A 92 41.03 -13.35 -5.79
N THR A 93 40.04 -14.24 -5.95
CA THR A 93 38.63 -13.87 -5.87
C THR A 93 37.90 -14.69 -4.82
N LYS A 94 37.06 -14.04 -4.00
CA LYS A 94 36.08 -14.71 -3.14
C LYS A 94 34.66 -14.33 -3.56
N THR A 95 33.79 -15.33 -3.55
CA THR A 95 32.37 -15.20 -3.85
C THR A 95 31.53 -15.75 -2.71
N VAL A 96 30.50 -15.02 -2.27
CA VAL A 96 29.51 -15.48 -1.29
C VAL A 96 28.10 -15.18 -1.82
N LYS A 97 27.18 -16.14 -1.67
CA LYS A 97 25.76 -15.94 -1.99
C LYS A 97 24.98 -15.57 -0.72
N ARG A 98 24.15 -14.54 -0.81
CA ARG A 98 23.16 -14.18 0.21
C ARG A 98 21.77 -14.60 -0.25
N LYS A 99 21.06 -15.34 0.60
CA LYS A 99 19.64 -15.67 0.42
C LYS A 99 18.78 -14.49 0.89
N VAL A 100 17.87 -14.02 0.05
CA VAL A 100 16.86 -13.02 0.40
C VAL A 100 15.48 -13.62 0.17
N ILE A 101 14.72 -13.79 1.25
CA ILE A 101 13.38 -14.36 1.25
C ILE A 101 12.38 -13.19 1.19
N VAL A 102 11.63 -13.10 0.11
CA VAL A 102 10.45 -12.22 0.05
C VAL A 102 9.27 -13.02 0.62
N ALA A 103 8.85 -12.66 1.83
CA ALA A 103 7.75 -13.30 2.54
C ALA A 103 6.39 -12.74 2.10
N ALA A 104 5.33 -13.52 2.32
CA ALA A 104 3.96 -13.08 2.04
C ALA A 104 3.59 -11.89 2.95
N LYS A 105 2.80 -10.95 2.43
CA LYS A 105 2.21 -9.86 3.22
C LYS A 105 0.85 -10.32 3.74
N SER A 106 0.63 -10.23 5.05
CA SER A 106 -0.70 -10.42 5.64
C SER A 106 -1.45 -9.10 5.75
N HIS A 107 -2.77 -9.14 5.60
CA HIS A 107 -3.64 -7.98 5.79
C HIS A 107 -5.01 -8.44 6.29
N VAL A 108 -5.50 -7.78 7.34
CA VAL A 108 -6.86 -7.97 7.84
C VAL A 108 -7.76 -6.98 7.12
N LEU A 109 -8.80 -7.49 6.47
CA LEU A 109 -9.73 -6.66 5.72
C LEU A 109 -10.48 -5.70 6.66
N LYS A 110 -10.39 -4.41 6.37
CA LYS A 110 -11.14 -3.38 7.12
C LYS A 110 -12.60 -3.25 6.67
N GLN A 111 -12.95 -3.83 5.53
CA GLN A 111 -14.29 -3.85 4.96
C GLN A 111 -14.52 -5.11 4.13
N GLU A 112 -15.77 -5.37 3.78
CA GLU A 112 -16.12 -6.43 2.85
C GLU A 112 -15.39 -6.24 1.50
N THR A 113 -14.89 -7.33 0.93
CA THR A 113 -13.98 -7.31 -0.21
C THR A 113 -14.31 -8.30 -1.29
N ARG A 114 -14.43 -7.81 -2.51
CA ARG A 114 -14.46 -8.67 -3.69
C ARG A 114 -13.06 -9.16 -4.05
N GLN A 115 -12.97 -10.46 -4.31
CA GLN A 115 -11.82 -11.12 -4.89
C GLN A 115 -12.16 -11.52 -6.32
N PHE A 116 -11.18 -11.44 -7.22
CA PHE A 116 -11.37 -11.75 -8.64
C PHE A 116 -10.44 -12.85 -9.12
N ASP A 117 -10.89 -13.61 -10.11
CA ASP A 117 -10.03 -14.57 -10.80
C ASP A 117 -8.90 -13.88 -11.58
N PHE A 118 -9.15 -12.66 -12.09
CA PHE A 118 -8.19 -11.91 -12.90
C PHE A 118 -7.93 -10.49 -12.36
N LYS A 119 -6.69 -10.03 -12.59
CA LYS A 119 -6.26 -8.66 -12.25
C LYS A 119 -7.06 -7.64 -13.06
N GLY A 120 -7.58 -6.60 -12.41
CA GLY A 120 -8.34 -5.53 -13.07
C GLY A 120 -9.82 -5.49 -12.70
N GLY A 121 -10.32 -6.51 -12.00
CA GLY A 121 -11.72 -6.60 -11.57
C GLY A 121 -12.58 -7.57 -12.37
N TYR A 122 -11.95 -8.47 -13.15
CA TYR A 122 -12.63 -9.38 -14.06
C TYR A 122 -12.72 -10.80 -13.52
N GLY A 123 -13.82 -11.50 -13.86
CA GLY A 123 -14.03 -12.91 -13.54
C GLY A 123 -15.21 -13.14 -12.59
N ARG A 124 -15.35 -14.39 -12.10
CA ARG A 124 -16.27 -14.66 -11.00
C ARG A 124 -15.73 -13.92 -9.78
N HIS A 125 -16.67 -13.41 -8.99
CA HIS A 125 -16.33 -12.69 -7.78
C HIS A 125 -16.70 -13.55 -6.57
N ALA A 126 -15.77 -13.64 -5.64
CA ALA A 126 -16.05 -14.12 -4.30
C ALA A 126 -15.93 -12.95 -3.33
N THR A 127 -16.86 -12.85 -2.40
CA THR A 127 -16.84 -11.80 -1.38
C THR A 127 -16.20 -12.34 -0.10
N LYS A 128 -15.38 -11.51 0.55
CA LYS A 128 -14.77 -11.79 1.85
C LYS A 128 -15.16 -10.73 2.86
N ASN A 129 -15.63 -11.16 4.01
CA ASN A 129 -16.15 -10.27 5.05
C ASN A 129 -15.03 -9.44 5.69
N LYS A 130 -15.40 -8.28 6.24
CA LYS A 130 -14.57 -7.49 7.17
C LYS A 130 -14.00 -8.39 8.27
N GLY A 131 -12.76 -8.14 8.66
CA GLY A 131 -12.02 -8.95 9.64
C GLY A 131 -11.33 -10.20 9.08
N THR A 132 -11.64 -10.62 7.84
CA THR A 132 -10.93 -11.75 7.22
C THR A 132 -9.45 -11.40 7.03
N LYS A 133 -8.55 -12.30 7.45
CA LYS A 133 -7.11 -12.16 7.20
C LYS A 133 -6.75 -12.77 5.85
N LEU A 134 -6.29 -11.94 4.91
CA LEU A 134 -5.74 -12.37 3.64
C LEU A 134 -4.21 -12.39 3.67
N SER A 135 -3.62 -13.34 2.95
CA SER A 135 -2.18 -13.42 2.70
C SER A 135 -1.92 -13.19 1.22
N PHE A 136 -0.95 -12.35 0.89
CA PHE A 136 -0.60 -11.96 -0.47
C PHE A 136 0.80 -12.42 -0.84
N TYR A 137 0.93 -12.99 -2.05
CA TYR A 137 2.21 -13.48 -2.56
C TYR A 137 2.71 -12.72 -3.79
N GLU A 138 1.89 -11.86 -4.39
CA GLU A 138 2.29 -11.04 -5.52
C GLU A 138 1.64 -9.67 -5.42
N LYS A 139 2.39 -8.63 -5.78
CA LYS A 139 1.91 -7.25 -5.93
C LYS A 139 2.17 -6.82 -7.37
N SER A 140 1.22 -6.12 -7.95
CA SER A 140 1.37 -5.52 -9.27
C SER A 140 1.63 -4.02 -9.18
N THR A 141 2.15 -3.45 -10.27
CA THR A 141 2.34 -2.00 -10.44
C THR A 141 1.04 -1.19 -10.35
N GLY A 142 -0.13 -1.82 -10.56
CA GLY A 142 -1.45 -1.16 -10.49
C GLY A 142 -2.14 -1.30 -9.14
N GLY A 143 -1.40 -1.58 -8.06
CA GLY A 143 -1.96 -1.75 -6.72
C GLY A 143 -2.75 -3.04 -6.51
N TRP A 144 -2.71 -4.00 -7.44
CA TRP A 144 -3.35 -5.31 -7.22
C TRP A 144 -2.44 -6.26 -6.46
N TYR A 145 -3.03 -7.05 -5.55
CA TYR A 145 -2.39 -8.11 -4.80
C TYR A 145 -3.02 -9.45 -5.13
N LYS A 146 -2.19 -10.46 -5.33
CA LYS A 146 -2.64 -11.84 -5.50
C LYS A 146 -2.61 -12.55 -4.16
N THR A 147 -3.79 -13.00 -3.72
CA THR A 147 -3.99 -13.76 -2.50
C THR A 147 -3.41 -15.16 -2.62
N SER A 148 -3.02 -15.79 -1.51
CA SER A 148 -2.52 -17.17 -1.50
C SER A 148 -3.52 -18.19 -2.07
N ALA A 149 -4.82 -17.87 -2.11
CA ALA A 149 -5.86 -18.67 -2.74
C ALA A 149 -5.96 -18.46 -4.27
N GLY A 150 -5.08 -17.65 -4.87
CA GLY A 150 -5.01 -17.42 -6.32
C GLY A 150 -5.82 -16.22 -6.82
N TYR A 151 -6.71 -15.65 -6.01
CA TYR A 151 -7.52 -14.50 -6.40
C TYR A 151 -6.78 -13.17 -6.30
N TRP A 152 -7.23 -12.19 -7.07
CA TRP A 152 -6.76 -10.81 -7.07
C TRP A 152 -7.66 -9.90 -6.24
N VAL A 153 -7.04 -9.01 -5.46
CA VAL A 153 -7.68 -7.95 -4.68
C VAL A 153 -6.93 -6.64 -4.95
N LYS A 154 -7.62 -5.51 -5.09
CA LYS A 154 -6.97 -4.20 -5.25
C LYS A 154 -6.63 -3.63 -3.87
N ASP A 155 -5.50 -2.94 -3.73
CA ASP A 155 -5.15 -2.16 -2.53
C ASP A 155 -6.34 -1.25 -2.22
N GLY A 156 -6.99 -1.44 -1.07
CA GLY A 156 -8.17 -0.66 -0.68
C GLY A 156 -9.53 -1.22 -1.10
N ILE A 157 -9.58 -2.39 -1.75
CA ILE A 157 -10.80 -3.18 -1.98
C ILE A 157 -11.79 -2.52 -2.96
N VAL A 158 -12.54 -3.35 -3.67
CA VAL A 158 -13.28 -2.98 -4.87
C VAL A 158 -14.56 -2.28 -4.47
N GLY A 159 -14.57 -0.98 -4.66
CA GLY A 159 -15.76 -0.20 -4.38
C GLY A 159 -16.95 -0.68 -5.16
N ASP A 160 -18.06 -0.79 -4.44
CA ASP A 160 -19.38 -0.76 -5.04
C ASP A 160 -19.65 0.57 -5.73
N TYR A 161 -18.73 1.55 -5.65
CA TYR A 161 -18.89 2.88 -6.18
C TYR A 161 -17.63 3.40 -6.89
N VAL A 162 -17.86 4.16 -7.96
CA VAL A 162 -16.85 4.95 -8.66
C VAL A 162 -17.18 6.43 -8.57
N TYR A 163 -16.15 7.26 -8.44
CA TYR A 163 -16.28 8.71 -8.45
C TYR A 163 -15.96 9.27 -9.84
N VAL A 164 -16.81 10.17 -10.29
CA VAL A 164 -16.68 10.92 -11.53
C VAL A 164 -16.42 12.37 -11.17
N GLY A 165 -15.14 12.74 -11.13
CA GLY A 165 -14.73 14.11 -10.85
C GLY A 165 -14.85 15.08 -12.04
N LYS A 166 -15.27 14.61 -13.21
CA LYS A 166 -15.62 15.51 -14.32
C LYS A 166 -16.68 14.94 -15.21
N THR A 167 -17.51 15.82 -15.74
CA THR A 167 -18.45 15.50 -16.81
C THR A 167 -17.72 14.78 -17.94
N LYS A 168 -18.15 13.55 -18.28
CA LYS A 168 -17.50 12.74 -19.32
C LYS A 168 -18.52 11.99 -20.17
N LYS A 169 -18.17 11.78 -21.45
CA LYS A 169 -18.97 10.93 -22.35
C LYS A 169 -19.04 9.52 -21.77
N ASN A 170 -20.24 8.95 -21.75
CA ASN A 170 -20.39 7.54 -21.40
C ASN A 170 -20.29 6.67 -22.66
N TYR A 171 -20.16 5.36 -22.45
CA TYR A 171 -20.16 4.38 -23.51
C TYR A 171 -21.44 3.53 -23.43
N ALA A 172 -22.06 3.28 -24.60
CA ALA A 172 -23.24 2.42 -24.71
C ALA A 172 -22.90 0.96 -24.42
N LYS A 173 -21.71 0.53 -24.87
CA LYS A 173 -21.21 -0.84 -24.80
C LYS A 173 -19.80 -0.86 -24.21
N SER A 174 -19.39 -2.02 -23.72
CA SER A 174 -18.05 -2.28 -23.21
C SER A 174 -16.97 -2.36 -24.29
N THR A 175 -17.24 -2.00 -25.54
CA THR A 175 -16.27 -2.14 -26.65
C THR A 175 -15.60 -0.81 -26.97
N SER A 176 -16.35 0.19 -27.45
CA SER A 176 -15.90 1.57 -27.76
C SER A 176 -17.02 2.49 -28.27
N LYS A 177 -18.23 1.97 -28.52
CA LYS A 177 -19.33 2.78 -29.07
C LYS A 177 -19.78 3.82 -28.05
N THR A 178 -19.44 5.08 -28.32
CA THR A 178 -19.84 6.25 -27.52
C THR A 178 -21.36 6.38 -27.52
N SER A 179 -21.93 6.72 -26.38
CA SER A 179 -23.34 7.10 -26.29
C SER A 179 -23.45 8.63 -26.26
N THR A 180 -24.62 9.15 -26.60
CA THR A 180 -24.99 10.56 -26.51
C THR A 180 -25.19 11.02 -25.06
N LYS A 181 -25.27 10.10 -24.09
CA LYS A 181 -25.47 10.41 -22.68
C LYS A 181 -24.18 10.90 -22.02
N ILE A 182 -24.33 11.91 -21.17
CA ILE A 182 -23.25 12.54 -20.43
C ILE A 182 -23.32 12.10 -18.98
N MET A 183 -22.22 11.54 -18.47
CA MET A 183 -22.08 11.25 -17.04
C MET A 183 -21.72 12.54 -16.32
N LYS A 184 -22.60 13.00 -15.43
CA LYS A 184 -22.37 14.16 -14.58
C LYS A 184 -21.33 13.85 -13.49
N HIS A 185 -20.92 14.88 -12.77
CA HIS A 185 -20.07 14.69 -11.61
C HIS A 185 -20.86 13.97 -10.51
N GLY A 186 -20.21 13.06 -9.80
CA GLY A 186 -20.86 12.34 -8.70
C GLY A 186 -20.29 10.95 -8.46
N ILE A 187 -21.01 10.19 -7.63
CA ILE A 187 -20.71 8.82 -7.27
C ILE A 187 -21.71 7.90 -7.96
N TYR A 188 -21.22 6.79 -8.49
CA TYR A 188 -22.04 5.84 -9.22
C TYR A 188 -21.78 4.42 -8.78
N LYS A 189 -22.86 3.66 -8.55
CA LYS A 189 -22.76 2.25 -8.23
C LYS A 189 -22.14 1.46 -9.38
N VAL A 190 -21.21 0.58 -9.05
CA VAL A 190 -20.59 -0.38 -9.96
C VAL A 190 -21.52 -1.58 -10.08
N LEU A 191 -22.13 -1.74 -11.26
CA LEU A 191 -22.98 -2.89 -11.58
C LEU A 191 -22.14 -4.08 -12.04
N THR A 192 -21.17 -3.84 -12.93
CA THR A 192 -20.24 -4.87 -13.43
C THR A 192 -19.01 -4.22 -14.08
N THR A 193 -18.03 -5.01 -14.49
CA THR A 193 -16.84 -4.55 -15.22
C THR A 193 -16.58 -5.45 -16.44
N ALA A 194 -15.97 -4.90 -17.49
CA ALA A 194 -15.61 -5.61 -18.72
C ALA A 194 -14.09 -5.61 -18.93
N SER A 195 -13.54 -6.72 -19.45
CA SER A 195 -12.12 -7.11 -19.45
C SER A 195 -11.10 -6.05 -19.93
N ASN A 196 -11.56 -5.03 -20.63
CA ASN A 196 -10.77 -3.95 -21.21
C ASN A 196 -10.61 -2.68 -20.34
N GLY A 197 -11.02 -2.71 -19.07
CA GLY A 197 -10.94 -1.57 -18.16
C GLY A 197 -12.26 -0.85 -17.92
N MET A 198 -13.36 -1.29 -18.55
CA MET A 198 -14.62 -0.58 -18.50
C MET A 198 -15.48 -0.99 -17.31
N VAL A 199 -16.16 -0.02 -16.72
CA VAL A 199 -17.01 -0.19 -15.54
C VAL A 199 -18.44 0.20 -15.91
N LYS A 200 -19.39 -0.71 -15.73
CA LYS A 200 -20.82 -0.45 -15.93
C LYS A 200 -21.42 0.15 -14.67
N THR A 201 -22.14 1.23 -14.85
CA THR A 201 -22.96 1.93 -13.85
C THR A 201 -24.41 1.99 -14.33
N PRO A 202 -25.39 2.36 -13.49
CA PRO A 202 -26.77 2.60 -13.93
C PRO A 202 -26.84 3.54 -15.14
N GLU A 203 -26.00 4.58 -15.13
CA GLU A 203 -25.96 5.61 -16.17
C GLU A 203 -25.16 5.24 -17.43
N GLY A 204 -24.41 4.13 -17.45
CA GLY A 204 -23.65 3.71 -18.63
C GLY A 204 -22.30 3.09 -18.32
N TRP A 205 -21.53 2.81 -19.37
CA TRP A 205 -20.16 2.31 -19.21
C TRP A 205 -19.17 3.47 -19.11
N LEU A 206 -18.18 3.33 -18.23
CA LEU A 206 -17.05 4.24 -18.03
C LEU A 206 -15.75 3.55 -18.35
N LEU A 207 -14.88 4.20 -19.11
CA LEU A 207 -13.50 3.72 -19.28
C LEU A 207 -12.66 4.16 -18.08
N LYS A 208 -12.12 3.18 -17.33
CA LYS A 208 -11.15 3.39 -16.24
C LYS A 208 -11.50 4.52 -15.25
N PRO A 209 -12.71 4.54 -14.64
CA PRO A 209 -13.02 5.53 -13.63
C PRO A 209 -12.20 5.35 -12.34
N GLU A 210 -12.16 6.40 -11.52
CA GLU A 210 -11.60 6.34 -10.17
C GLU A 210 -12.61 5.66 -9.23
N TYR A 211 -12.14 4.69 -8.44
CA TYR A 211 -12.99 4.03 -7.45
C TYR A 211 -13.07 4.88 -6.18
N VAL A 212 -14.24 4.86 -5.52
CA VAL A 212 -14.46 5.60 -4.27
C VAL A 212 -13.48 5.18 -3.17
N ASP A 213 -13.10 3.90 -3.06
CA ASP A 213 -12.17 3.48 -2.00
C ASP A 213 -10.74 4.01 -2.15
N LEU A 214 -10.35 4.52 -3.34
CA LEU A 214 -9.11 5.29 -3.44
C LEU A 214 -9.15 6.50 -2.51
N TYR A 215 -10.32 7.11 -2.35
CA TYR A 215 -10.52 8.23 -1.43
C TYR A 215 -10.45 7.77 0.02
N ALA A 216 -10.86 6.54 0.38
CA ALA A 216 -10.73 6.05 1.76
C ALA A 216 -9.27 6.09 2.27
N THR A 217 -8.29 5.92 1.37
CA THR A 217 -6.86 6.04 1.72
C THR A 217 -6.37 7.48 1.87
N ALA A 218 -7.12 8.47 1.38
CA ALA A 218 -6.81 9.89 1.55
C ALA A 218 -7.26 10.43 2.92
N GLY A 219 -8.10 9.68 3.64
CA GLY A 219 -8.56 10.03 4.97
C GLY A 219 -7.49 9.80 6.05
N GLU A 220 -7.30 10.78 6.92
CA GLU A 220 -6.44 10.65 8.11
C GLU A 220 -7.17 9.87 9.22
N GLU A 221 -7.10 8.54 9.14
CA GLU A 221 -7.84 7.61 10.02
C GLU A 221 -7.67 7.91 11.52
N GLN A 222 -6.46 8.22 11.98
CA GLN A 222 -6.24 8.56 13.39
C GLN A 222 -7.01 9.82 13.81
N GLN A 223 -7.02 10.87 12.98
CA GLN A 223 -7.78 12.08 13.29
C GLN A 223 -9.29 11.84 13.26
N GLN A 224 -9.77 10.95 12.40
CA GLN A 224 -11.18 10.56 12.37
C GLN A 224 -11.59 9.87 13.68
N GLN A 225 -10.76 8.96 14.20
CA GLN A 225 -11.01 8.30 15.48
C GLN A 225 -10.93 9.28 16.67
N ASP A 226 -9.98 10.20 16.64
CA ASP A 226 -9.87 11.24 17.67
C ASP A 226 -11.11 12.14 17.69
N ILE A 227 -11.60 12.56 16.51
CA ILE A 227 -12.84 13.33 16.36
C ILE A 227 -14.03 12.53 16.91
N LEU A 228 -14.19 11.26 16.52
CA LEU A 228 -15.29 10.41 17.00
C LEU A 228 -15.31 10.33 18.53
N LYS A 229 -14.13 10.11 19.14
CA LYS A 229 -13.98 10.06 20.59
C LYS A 229 -14.44 11.35 21.25
N ILE A 230 -14.00 12.50 20.73
CA ILE A 230 -14.37 13.80 21.28
C ILE A 230 -15.87 14.08 21.09
N VAL A 231 -16.43 13.79 19.90
CA VAL A 231 -17.88 13.89 19.64
C VAL A 231 -18.69 13.13 20.69
N ASN A 232 -18.34 11.86 20.92
CA ASN A 232 -19.08 11.03 21.87
C ASN A 232 -18.90 11.48 23.32
N ASN A 233 -17.74 12.04 23.69
CA ASN A 233 -17.55 12.66 24.99
C ASN A 233 -18.42 13.91 25.18
N GLU A 234 -18.56 14.76 24.16
CA GLU A 234 -19.43 15.94 24.22
C GLU A 234 -20.91 15.55 24.30
N ARG A 235 -21.32 14.53 23.54
CA ARG A 235 -22.70 14.00 23.58
C ARG A 235 -23.07 13.40 24.93
N ALA A 236 -22.14 12.70 25.58
CA ALA A 236 -22.36 12.15 26.91
C ALA A 236 -22.70 13.23 27.96
N LYS A 237 -22.11 14.43 27.85
CA LYS A 237 -22.40 15.56 28.76
C LYS A 237 -23.84 16.06 28.67
N THR A 238 -24.52 15.82 27.55
CA THR A 238 -25.92 16.22 27.34
C THR A 238 -26.89 15.03 27.41
N GLY A 239 -26.42 13.84 27.79
CA GLY A 239 -27.22 12.62 27.81
C GLY A 239 -27.56 12.06 26.43
N ALA A 240 -26.96 12.58 25.35
CA ALA A 240 -27.18 12.06 24.00
C ALA A 240 -26.40 10.74 23.80
N GLN A 241 -27.03 9.77 23.12
CA GLN A 241 -26.42 8.47 22.84
C GLN A 241 -25.17 8.62 21.95
N PRO A 242 -24.13 7.79 22.12
CA PRO A 242 -22.94 7.87 21.29
C PRO A 242 -23.26 7.56 19.82
N LEU A 243 -22.60 8.28 18.91
CA LEU A 243 -22.67 8.00 17.48
C LEU A 243 -21.75 6.84 17.13
N ILE A 244 -22.21 6.00 16.20
CA ILE A 244 -21.43 4.91 15.62
C ILE A 244 -20.83 5.39 14.30
N LEU A 245 -19.53 5.19 14.13
CA LEU A 245 -18.84 5.52 12.88
C LEU A 245 -19.34 4.61 11.75
N ASP A 246 -19.79 5.23 10.66
CA ASP A 246 -20.35 4.56 9.50
C ASP A 246 -19.36 4.63 8.33
N ASP A 247 -19.03 3.47 7.75
CA ASP A 247 -18.03 3.35 6.70
C ASP A 247 -18.48 4.07 5.41
N THR A 248 -19.77 4.04 5.07
CA THR A 248 -20.33 4.70 3.87
C THR A 248 -20.35 6.22 4.03
N LEU A 249 -20.81 6.70 5.19
CA LEU A 249 -20.79 8.13 5.49
C LEU A 249 -19.36 8.67 5.58
N SER A 250 -18.41 7.89 6.11
CA SER A 250 -17.00 8.28 6.18
C SER A 250 -16.39 8.42 4.79
N LYS A 251 -16.67 7.49 3.87
CA LYS A 251 -16.28 7.64 2.46
C LYS A 251 -16.89 8.89 1.83
N THR A 252 -18.16 9.19 2.12
CA THR A 252 -18.82 10.41 1.64
C THR A 252 -18.11 11.66 2.18
N ALA A 253 -17.83 11.70 3.48
CA ALA A 253 -17.15 12.82 4.13
C ALA A 253 -15.72 13.04 3.57
N ILE A 254 -14.98 11.96 3.30
CA ILE A 254 -13.65 12.04 2.69
C ILE A 254 -13.73 12.56 1.25
N ILE A 255 -14.73 12.12 0.46
CA ILE A 255 -14.97 12.67 -0.87
C ILE A 255 -15.32 14.16 -0.80
N ARG A 256 -16.20 14.57 0.13
CA ARG A 256 -16.56 15.99 0.34
C ARG A 256 -15.32 16.84 0.66
N SER A 257 -14.48 16.38 1.59
CA SER A 257 -13.21 17.05 1.93
C SER A 257 -12.25 17.12 0.73
N SER A 258 -12.13 16.02 -0.03
CA SER A 258 -11.29 15.97 -1.23
C SER A 258 -11.81 16.88 -2.35
N ASP A 259 -13.12 16.96 -2.53
CA ASP A 259 -13.80 17.81 -3.52
C ASP A 259 -13.55 19.29 -3.21
N MET A 260 -13.70 19.70 -1.94
CA MET A 260 -13.38 21.07 -1.51
C MET A 260 -11.93 21.46 -1.78
N ILE A 261 -10.98 20.56 -1.50
CA ILE A 261 -9.55 20.79 -1.80
C ILE A 261 -9.32 20.89 -3.31
N LYS A 262 -9.84 19.92 -4.08
CA LYS A 262 -9.59 19.78 -5.51
C LYS A 262 -10.14 20.95 -6.32
N TYR A 263 -11.36 21.40 -5.99
CA TYR A 263 -12.04 22.47 -6.71
C TYR A 263 -11.94 23.83 -6.01
N LYS A 264 -11.08 23.93 -4.98
CA LYS A 264 -10.71 25.18 -4.31
C LYS A 264 -11.92 25.99 -3.82
N TYR A 265 -12.85 25.32 -3.16
CA TYR A 265 -14.01 25.94 -2.54
C TYR A 265 -14.21 25.45 -1.11
N PHE A 266 -14.96 26.20 -0.31
CA PHE A 266 -15.34 25.79 1.03
C PHE A 266 -16.81 26.15 1.27
N SER A 267 -17.71 25.17 1.06
CA SER A 267 -19.16 25.36 1.10
C SER A 267 -19.90 24.03 1.32
N HIS A 268 -21.09 24.11 1.92
CA HIS A 268 -22.04 22.99 2.00
C HIS A 268 -22.63 22.59 0.63
N THR A 269 -22.46 23.43 -0.39
CA THR A 269 -22.86 23.14 -1.76
C THR A 269 -21.62 23.00 -2.64
N SER A 270 -21.42 21.80 -3.17
CA SER A 270 -20.39 21.55 -4.20
C SER A 270 -20.82 22.17 -5.53
N PRO A 271 -19.93 22.87 -6.24
CA PRO A 271 -20.22 23.35 -7.60
C PRO A 271 -20.43 22.21 -8.60
N ASN A 272 -20.00 20.99 -8.26
CA ASN A 272 -20.03 19.83 -9.14
C ASN A 272 -21.12 18.83 -8.76
N THR A 273 -21.28 18.57 -7.47
CA THR A 273 -22.14 17.50 -6.94
C THR A 273 -23.37 18.02 -6.18
N GLY A 274 -23.51 19.35 -6.07
CA GLY A 274 -24.61 19.99 -5.36
C GLY A 274 -24.49 19.84 -3.85
N ALA A 275 -25.63 19.81 -3.17
CA ALA A 275 -25.69 19.65 -1.73
C ALA A 275 -25.19 18.25 -1.30
N PHE A 276 -24.59 18.16 -0.11
CA PHE A 276 -23.94 16.94 0.39
C PHE A 276 -24.83 15.68 0.40
N TYR A 277 -26.14 15.84 0.66
CA TYR A 277 -27.08 14.72 0.68
C TYR A 277 -27.18 14.00 -0.68
N THR A 278 -26.84 14.68 -1.78
CA THR A 278 -26.76 14.09 -3.11
C THR A 278 -25.73 12.95 -3.15
N LEU A 279 -24.58 13.13 -2.51
CA LEU A 279 -23.55 12.09 -2.43
C LEU A 279 -23.98 10.93 -1.54
N VAL A 280 -24.66 11.22 -0.43
CA VAL A 280 -25.19 10.20 0.48
C VAL A 280 -26.22 9.31 -0.24
N GLN A 281 -27.12 9.92 -1.02
CA GLN A 281 -28.09 9.21 -1.86
C GLN A 281 -27.43 8.40 -2.97
N GLN A 282 -26.39 8.96 -3.62
CA GLN A 282 -25.64 8.26 -4.67
C GLN A 282 -24.85 7.05 -4.16
N MET A 283 -24.59 6.97 -2.85
CA MET A 283 -24.02 5.81 -2.18
C MET A 283 -25.09 4.80 -1.69
N ASP A 284 -26.34 4.95 -2.13
CA ASP A 284 -27.51 4.16 -1.71
C ASP A 284 -27.68 4.09 -0.17
N TYR A 285 -27.30 5.15 0.56
CA TYR A 285 -27.41 5.16 2.02
C TYR A 285 -28.83 5.57 2.46
N ALA A 286 -29.51 4.69 3.20
CA ALA A 286 -30.86 4.94 3.69
C ALA A 286 -30.84 5.68 5.06
N TYR A 287 -31.62 6.75 5.16
CA TYR A 287 -31.66 7.61 6.35
C TYR A 287 -33.04 8.25 6.55
N TRP A 288 -33.34 8.65 7.79
CA TRP A 288 -34.48 9.52 8.15
C TRP A 288 -34.09 10.98 8.32
N GLY A 289 -32.83 11.24 8.70
CA GLY A 289 -32.29 12.59 8.87
C GLY A 289 -30.80 12.63 8.53
N LEU A 290 -30.33 13.79 8.07
CA LEU A 290 -28.93 14.06 7.76
C LEU A 290 -28.48 15.40 8.33
N GLY A 291 -27.18 15.54 8.56
CA GLY A 291 -26.53 16.81 8.89
C GLY A 291 -25.09 16.83 8.37
N GLU A 292 -24.54 18.02 8.12
CA GLU A 292 -23.14 18.18 7.72
C GLU A 292 -22.47 19.28 8.56
N ASN A 293 -21.26 18.99 9.03
CA ASN A 293 -20.32 20.02 9.49
C ASN A 293 -19.08 20.00 8.60
N ILE A 294 -18.56 21.18 8.26
CA ILE A 294 -17.28 21.33 7.54
C ILE A 294 -16.35 22.27 8.30
N ALA A 295 -15.06 22.02 8.24
CA ALA A 295 -14.01 22.90 8.77
C ALA A 295 -12.74 22.74 7.93
N ALA A 296 -11.85 23.75 7.97
CA ALA A 296 -10.59 23.69 7.22
C ALA A 296 -9.45 24.35 7.98
N GLY A 297 -8.22 23.95 7.67
CA GLY A 297 -6.99 24.57 8.15
C GLY A 297 -6.50 24.11 9.52
N ALA A 298 -7.16 23.14 10.17
CA ALA A 298 -6.72 22.65 11.47
C ALA A 298 -5.64 21.56 11.37
N GLY A 299 -4.77 21.48 12.38
CA GLY A 299 -3.67 20.50 12.43
C GLY A 299 -4.03 19.16 13.08
N SER A 300 -5.15 19.07 13.80
CA SER A 300 -5.55 17.89 14.57
C SER A 300 -7.06 17.74 14.68
N GLY A 301 -7.52 16.52 15.00
CA GLY A 301 -8.94 16.25 15.25
C GLY A 301 -9.53 17.08 16.40
N ALA A 302 -8.75 17.30 17.47
CA ALA A 302 -9.16 18.14 18.59
C ALA A 302 -9.34 19.62 18.19
N ALA A 303 -8.46 20.15 17.34
CA ALA A 303 -8.58 21.51 16.82
C ALA A 303 -9.84 21.66 15.95
N TYR A 304 -10.14 20.67 15.10
CA TYR A 304 -11.39 20.63 14.35
C TYR A 304 -12.63 20.62 15.25
N MET A 305 -12.60 19.77 16.28
CA MET A 305 -13.69 19.71 17.26
C MET A 305 -13.88 21.03 18.02
N ASN A 306 -12.80 21.72 18.40
CA ASN A 306 -12.91 23.04 19.02
C ASN A 306 -13.58 24.06 18.07
N MET A 307 -13.25 24.05 16.77
CA MET A 307 -13.89 24.93 15.79
C MET A 307 -15.40 24.64 15.67
N TRP A 308 -15.79 23.37 15.54
CA TRP A 308 -17.20 23.00 15.44
C TRP A 308 -17.97 23.27 16.74
N MET A 309 -17.39 22.91 17.89
CA MET A 309 -18.03 23.13 19.18
C MET A 309 -18.15 24.61 19.55
N ASN A 310 -17.42 25.53 18.91
CA ASN A 310 -17.58 26.97 19.11
C ASN A 310 -18.56 27.64 18.12
N SER A 311 -19.15 26.89 17.19
CA SER A 311 -20.21 27.36 16.30
C SER A 311 -21.54 26.75 16.68
N THR A 312 -22.55 27.58 16.97
CA THR A 312 -23.87 27.11 17.40
C THR A 312 -24.48 26.11 16.41
N GLY A 313 -24.44 26.39 15.11
CA GLY A 313 -24.99 25.49 14.08
C GLY A 313 -24.27 24.13 14.06
N HIS A 314 -22.93 24.13 14.09
CA HIS A 314 -22.15 22.89 14.06
C HIS A 314 -22.29 22.08 15.36
N ARG A 315 -22.30 22.77 16.51
CA ARG A 315 -22.54 22.19 17.83
C ARG A 315 -23.91 21.52 17.90
N ASN A 316 -24.95 22.15 17.36
CA ASN A 316 -26.29 21.59 17.32
C ASN A 316 -26.32 20.25 16.55
N ASN A 317 -25.61 20.14 15.43
CA ASN A 317 -25.48 18.87 14.72
C ASN A 317 -24.79 17.79 15.57
N ILE A 318 -23.67 18.13 16.22
CA ILE A 318 -22.89 17.19 17.05
C ILE A 318 -23.73 16.65 18.22
N LEU A 319 -24.52 17.50 18.86
CA LEU A 319 -25.29 17.16 20.07
C LEU A 319 -26.71 16.68 19.77
N ASN A 320 -27.15 16.69 18.51
CA ASN A 320 -28.51 16.29 18.14
C ASN A 320 -28.78 14.82 18.54
N PRO A 321 -29.76 14.56 19.44
CA PRO A 321 -30.03 13.22 19.95
C PRO A 321 -30.65 12.29 18.89
N ASN A 322 -31.19 12.82 17.80
CA ASN A 322 -31.82 12.03 16.74
C ASN A 322 -30.81 11.32 15.83
N TYR A 323 -29.55 11.78 15.78
CA TYR A 323 -28.52 11.09 15.02
C TYR A 323 -27.96 9.90 15.79
N ASN A 324 -27.71 8.80 15.07
CA ASN A 324 -27.14 7.55 15.60
C ASN A 324 -25.94 7.04 14.77
N ARG A 325 -25.60 7.72 13.67
CA ARG A 325 -24.44 7.46 12.82
C ARG A 325 -23.68 8.73 12.51
N ILE A 326 -22.37 8.57 12.30
CA ILE A 326 -21.49 9.64 11.83
C ILE A 326 -20.50 9.08 10.82
N GLY A 327 -20.25 9.83 9.75
CA GLY A 327 -19.10 9.69 8.88
C GLY A 327 -18.12 10.82 9.11
N ILE A 328 -16.83 10.53 9.16
CA ILE A 328 -15.79 11.54 9.37
C ILE A 328 -14.77 11.44 8.26
N GLY A 329 -14.51 12.56 7.59
CA GLY A 329 -13.48 12.70 6.57
C GLY A 329 -12.52 13.81 6.97
N VAL A 330 -11.23 13.52 6.95
CA VAL A 330 -10.16 14.50 7.18
C VAL A 330 -9.12 14.27 6.10
N VAL A 331 -8.87 15.28 5.26
CA VAL A 331 -7.99 15.15 4.10
C VAL A 331 -6.96 16.27 4.13
N LYS A 332 -5.68 15.92 4.04
CA LYS A 332 -4.59 16.89 3.92
C LYS A 332 -4.50 17.42 2.49
N ASN A 333 -4.24 18.70 2.36
CA ASN A 333 -3.92 19.32 1.08
C ASN A 333 -2.40 19.25 0.83
N THR A 334 -1.97 18.27 0.04
CA THR A 334 -0.55 18.06 -0.29
C THR A 334 -0.08 18.87 -1.50
N ALA A 335 -0.99 19.55 -2.22
CA ALA A 335 -0.68 20.25 -3.47
C ALA A 335 -0.33 21.73 -3.28
N GLY A 336 -0.38 22.23 -2.04
CA GLY A 336 -0.30 23.67 -1.75
C GLY A 336 -1.62 24.37 -2.10
N GLY A 337 -2.20 25.09 -1.15
CA GLY A 337 -3.47 25.80 -1.34
C GLY A 337 -3.91 26.56 -0.09
N PHE A 338 -5.07 27.20 -0.15
CA PHE A 338 -5.54 28.14 0.88
C PHE A 338 -5.68 27.51 2.28
N TYR A 339 -6.06 26.23 2.35
CA TYR A 339 -6.10 25.46 3.59
C TYR A 339 -5.15 24.26 3.52
N SER A 340 -4.47 23.98 4.63
CA SER A 340 -3.55 22.85 4.80
C SER A 340 -4.25 21.49 4.90
N SER A 341 -5.51 21.49 5.34
CA SER A 341 -6.39 20.32 5.37
C SER A 341 -7.86 20.75 5.41
N VAL A 342 -8.76 19.82 5.11
CA VAL A 342 -10.21 20.01 5.20
C VAL A 342 -10.81 18.81 5.92
N ALA A 343 -11.80 19.05 6.78
CA ALA A 343 -12.55 18.03 7.48
C ALA A 343 -14.07 18.18 7.27
N THR A 344 -14.76 17.05 7.25
CA THR A 344 -16.21 16.94 7.11
C THR A 344 -16.75 15.91 8.11
N GLN A 345 -17.84 16.24 8.81
CA GLN A 345 -18.68 15.29 9.53
C GLN A 345 -20.01 15.18 8.78
N VAL A 346 -20.46 13.94 8.52
CA VAL A 346 -21.79 13.65 7.99
C VAL A 346 -22.55 12.86 9.04
N PHE A 347 -23.63 13.44 9.57
CA PHE A 347 -24.47 12.81 10.56
C PHE A 347 -25.66 12.14 9.90
N ALA A 348 -26.12 11.03 10.46
CA ALA A 348 -27.36 10.40 10.01
C ALA A 348 -28.17 9.79 11.15
N THR A 349 -29.48 9.79 10.95
CA THR A 349 -30.40 8.84 11.58
C THR A 349 -30.58 7.70 10.59
N GLN A 350 -29.87 6.59 10.79
CA GLN A 350 -29.95 5.45 9.88
C GLN A 350 -31.37 4.88 9.87
N ARG A 351 -31.88 4.61 8.65
CA ARG A 351 -33.22 4.08 8.43
C ARG A 351 -33.35 2.60 8.72
#